data_AF-A0A836FHB5-F1
#
_entry.id   AF-A0A836FHB5-F1
#
_cell.length_a   1.000
_cell.length_b   1.000
_cell.length_c   1.000
_cell.angle_alpha   90.00
_cell.angle_beta   90.00
_cell.angle_gamma   90.00
#
_symmetry.space_group_name_H-M   'P 1'
#
loop_
_entity.id
_entity.type
_entity.pdbx_description
1 polymer ?
#
loop_
_entity_poly.entity_id
_entity_poly.type
_entity_poly.pdbx_seq_one_letter_code
_entity_poly.pdbx_strand_id
1 'polypeptide(L)'
;TVANWFHQFRNGNFDVKDAHRFGRPNKIFYKIEENRHVSSYDIAKELNIDHKTVLGHLRKVGYKEVRCVPCEFVELNKVNLNLKEACDNHLSRFFTEKSWKFYTDGIMTLPEKWLSTKMAYI
;
A
#
# COMPACT_ATOMS: atom_id res chain seq x y z
N THR A 1 -15.27 -32.28 22.26
CA THR A 1 -15.66 -33.53 22.96
C THR A 1 -16.90 -33.27 23.80
N VAL A 2 -17.66 -34.30 24.17
CA VAL A 2 -18.90 -34.18 24.99
C VAL A 2 -18.64 -33.43 26.30
N ALA A 3 -17.48 -33.62 26.92
CA ALA A 3 -17.07 -32.88 28.12
C ALA A 3 -16.99 -31.35 27.92
N ASN A 4 -16.44 -30.87 26.79
CA ASN A 4 -16.37 -29.43 26.50
C ASN A 4 -17.75 -28.82 26.26
N TRP A 5 -18.72 -29.60 25.77
CA TRP A 5 -20.09 -29.15 25.61
C TRP A 5 -20.78 -28.96 26.96
N PHE A 6 -20.66 -29.93 27.87
CA PHE A 6 -21.21 -29.80 29.24
C PHE A 6 -20.61 -28.62 30.02
N HIS A 7 -19.32 -28.33 29.85
CA HIS A 7 -18.68 -27.16 30.46
C HIS A 7 -19.26 -25.83 29.91
N GLN A 8 -19.47 -25.71 28.60
CA GLN A 8 -20.07 -24.52 27.99
C GLN A 8 -21.51 -24.29 28.45
N PHE A 9 -22.32 -25.34 28.50
CA PHE A 9 -23.70 -25.24 28.97
C PHE A 9 -23.81 -24.87 30.45
N ARG A 10 -22.93 -25.40 31.31
CA ARG A 10 -22.86 -24.99 32.72
C ARG A 10 -22.47 -23.52 32.91
N ASN A 11 -21.70 -22.96 31.99
CA ASN A 11 -21.34 -21.54 31.98
C ASN A 11 -22.40 -20.65 31.31
N GLY A 12 -23.57 -21.21 30.96
CA GLY A 12 -24.67 -20.46 30.34
C GLY A 12 -24.46 -20.14 28.85
N ASN A 13 -23.42 -20.69 28.20
CA ASN A 13 -23.27 -20.59 26.76
C ASN A 13 -24.02 -21.75 26.08
N PHE A 14 -25.21 -21.44 25.59
CA PHE A 14 -26.07 -22.38 24.86
C PHE A 14 -25.93 -22.26 23.33
N ASP A 15 -24.99 -21.45 22.83
CA ASP A 15 -24.76 -21.35 21.40
C ASP A 15 -24.22 -22.68 20.86
N VAL A 16 -24.97 -23.27 19.94
CA VAL A 16 -24.62 -24.53 19.28
C VAL A 16 -23.74 -24.28 18.04
N LYS A 17 -23.62 -23.01 17.61
CA LYS A 17 -22.75 -22.67 16.49
C LYS A 17 -21.29 -22.83 16.88
N ASP A 18 -20.53 -23.39 15.96
CA ASP A 18 -19.08 -23.33 16.05
C ASP A 18 -18.64 -21.87 16.11
N ALA A 19 -17.78 -21.55 17.07
CA ALA A 19 -17.09 -20.27 17.11
C ALA A 19 -16.39 -20.01 15.78
N HIS A 20 -16.20 -18.73 15.43
CA HIS A 20 -15.47 -18.37 14.23
C HIS A 20 -14.09 -19.03 14.25
N ARG A 21 -13.90 -20.04 13.41
CA ARG A 21 -12.62 -20.70 13.25
C ARG A 21 -11.82 -19.83 12.31
N PHE A 22 -10.87 -19.09 12.85
CA PHE A 22 -9.77 -18.60 12.03
C PHE A 22 -9.10 -19.84 11.46
N GLY A 23 -9.27 -20.04 10.14
CA GLY A 23 -8.59 -21.11 9.43
C GLY A 23 -7.07 -20.99 9.62
N ARG A 24 -6.32 -21.97 9.10
CA ARG A 24 -4.87 -21.91 9.12
C ARG A 24 -4.40 -20.54 8.61
N PRO A 25 -3.65 -19.76 9.41
CA PRO A 25 -3.20 -18.44 8.99
C PRO A 25 -2.42 -18.56 7.69
N ASN A 26 -2.78 -17.74 6.70
CA ASN A 26 -2.10 -17.79 5.43
C ASN A 26 -0.69 -17.20 5.61
N LYS A 27 0.33 -17.97 5.21
CA LYS A 27 1.73 -17.52 5.23
C LYS A 27 1.96 -16.19 4.48
N ILE A 28 1.13 -15.91 3.48
CA ILE A 28 1.12 -14.65 2.74
C ILE A 28 0.80 -13.46 3.65
N PHE A 29 -0.07 -13.63 4.65
CA PHE A 29 -0.49 -12.54 5.53
C PHE A 29 0.65 -12.06 6.42
N TYR A 30 1.44 -12.99 6.97
CA TYR A 30 2.62 -12.66 7.77
C TYR A 30 3.65 -11.85 6.97
N LYS A 31 3.83 -12.17 5.69
CA LYS A 31 4.75 -11.41 4.81
C LYS A 31 4.29 -9.97 4.56
N ILE A 32 2.98 -9.77 4.46
CA ILE A 32 2.40 -8.44 4.26
C ILE A 32 2.46 -7.61 5.54
N GLU A 33 2.22 -8.24 6.71
CA GLU A 33 2.37 -7.58 8.02
C GLU A 33 3.82 -7.20 8.31
N GLU A 34 4.77 -8.05 7.91
CA GLU A 34 6.22 -7.80 8.06
C GLU A 34 6.71 -6.67 7.15
N ASN A 35 6.28 -6.65 5.88
CA ASN A 35 6.64 -5.61 4.93
C ASN A 35 5.47 -5.26 4.00
N ARG A 36 4.80 -4.13 4.29
CA ARG A 36 3.65 -3.65 3.51
C ARG A 36 3.98 -3.35 2.04
N HIS A 37 5.24 -3.17 1.68
CA HIS A 37 5.69 -2.83 0.32
C HIS A 37 6.26 -4.02 -0.45
N VAL A 38 6.13 -5.24 0.06
CA VAL A 38 6.62 -6.44 -0.63
C VAL A 38 5.83 -6.72 -1.91
N SER A 39 6.53 -7.07 -2.99
CA SER A 39 5.87 -7.46 -4.25
C SER A 39 5.18 -8.82 -4.12
N SER A 40 4.06 -8.98 -4.82
CA SER A 40 3.39 -10.28 -4.95
C SER A 40 4.30 -11.36 -5.56
N TYR A 41 5.25 -10.96 -6.41
CA TYR A 41 6.23 -11.86 -7.01
C TYR A 41 7.27 -12.34 -5.98
N ASP A 42 7.77 -11.44 -5.13
CA ASP A 42 8.73 -11.78 -4.09
C ASP A 42 8.12 -12.70 -3.03
N ILE A 43 6.85 -12.45 -2.65
CA ILE A 43 6.10 -13.36 -1.79
C ILE A 43 5.98 -14.75 -2.43
N ALA A 44 5.63 -14.82 -3.72
CA ALA A 44 5.47 -16.09 -4.43
C ALA A 44 6.79 -16.88 -4.46
N LYS A 45 7.91 -16.19 -4.75
CA LYS A 45 9.25 -16.78 -4.78
C LYS A 45 9.70 -17.26 -3.41
N GLU A 46 9.52 -16.45 -2.37
CA GLU A 46 9.98 -16.77 -1.01
C GLU A 46 9.16 -17.91 -0.39
N LEU A 47 7.84 -17.90 -0.58
CA LEU A 47 6.97 -18.95 -0.06
C LEU A 47 6.94 -20.20 -0.95
N ASN A 48 7.56 -20.14 -2.14
CA ASN A 48 7.51 -21.15 -3.19
C ASN A 48 6.06 -21.56 -3.53
N ILE A 49 5.20 -20.55 -3.75
CA ILE A 49 3.78 -20.69 -4.08
C ILE A 49 3.55 -20.07 -5.46
N ASP A 50 2.62 -20.62 -6.23
CA ASP A 50 2.22 -20.05 -7.51
C ASP A 50 1.72 -18.59 -7.36
N HIS A 51 2.18 -17.73 -8.26
CA HIS A 51 1.89 -16.30 -8.21
C HIS A 51 0.38 -15.99 -8.30
N LYS A 52 -0.39 -16.76 -9.08
CA LYS A 52 -1.85 -16.56 -9.16
C LYS A 52 -2.53 -16.87 -7.83
N THR A 53 -2.00 -17.83 -7.07
CA THR A 53 -2.48 -18.13 -5.70
C THR A 53 -2.25 -16.96 -4.75
N VAL A 54 -1.13 -16.26 -4.88
CA VAL A 54 -0.83 -15.05 -4.10
C VAL A 54 -1.80 -13.93 -4.46
N LEU A 55 -1.96 -13.63 -5.75
CA LEU A 55 -2.91 -12.62 -6.23
C LEU A 55 -4.36 -12.92 -5.82
N GLY A 56 -4.77 -14.19 -5.91
CA GLY A 56 -6.10 -14.63 -5.50
C GLY A 56 -6.36 -14.39 -4.01
N HIS A 57 -5.34 -14.59 -3.16
CA HIS A 57 -5.44 -14.27 -1.74
C HIS A 57 -5.49 -12.77 -1.49
N LEU A 58 -4.59 -11.99 -2.07
CA LEU A 58 -4.57 -10.53 -1.95
C LEU A 58 -5.93 -9.91 -2.30
N ARG A 59 -6.55 -10.37 -3.39
CA ARG A 59 -7.90 -9.94 -3.78
C ARG A 59 -8.97 -10.31 -2.75
N LYS A 60 -8.91 -11.51 -2.15
CA LYS A 60 -9.87 -11.96 -1.12
C LYS A 60 -9.78 -11.14 0.17
N VAL A 61 -8.57 -10.74 0.57
CA VAL A 61 -8.36 -9.88 1.75
C VAL A 61 -8.55 -8.38 1.46
N GLY A 62 -9.00 -8.02 0.25
CA GLY A 62 -9.33 -6.64 -0.10
C GLY A 62 -8.13 -5.77 -0.49
N TYR A 63 -6.94 -6.36 -0.63
CA TYR A 63 -5.80 -5.66 -1.21
C TYR A 63 -6.09 -5.45 -2.70
N LYS A 64 -6.30 -4.19 -3.06
CA LYS A 64 -6.30 -3.78 -4.45
C LYS A 64 -4.85 -3.76 -4.91
N GLU A 65 -4.63 -4.15 -6.16
CA GLU A 65 -3.34 -3.97 -6.82
C GLU A 65 -3.03 -2.47 -6.80
N VAL A 66 -2.25 -2.05 -5.80
CA VAL A 66 -1.63 -0.75 -5.84
C VAL A 66 -0.55 -0.95 -6.87
N ARG A 67 -0.81 -0.53 -8.11
CA ARG A 67 0.26 -0.24 -9.04
C ARG A 67 1.21 0.61 -8.21
N CYS A 68 2.41 0.10 -7.91
CA CYS A 68 3.49 1.00 -7.61
C CYS A 68 3.47 1.90 -8.83
N VAL A 69 2.93 3.10 -8.66
CA VAL A 69 3.22 4.20 -9.55
C VAL A 69 4.72 4.02 -9.68
N PRO A 70 5.26 3.79 -10.90
CA PRO A 70 6.66 4.04 -11.08
C PRO A 70 6.84 5.34 -10.32
N CYS A 71 7.81 5.42 -9.43
CA CYS A 71 8.38 6.72 -9.29
C CYS A 71 8.85 7.03 -10.72
N GLU A 72 7.95 7.53 -11.59
CA GLU A 72 8.22 8.63 -12.46
C GLU A 72 8.84 9.58 -11.44
N PHE A 73 10.16 9.47 -11.24
CA PHE A 73 11.08 10.24 -12.05
C PHE A 73 10.33 11.02 -13.15
N VAL A 74 9.38 11.87 -12.72
CA VAL A 74 9.23 13.18 -13.29
C VAL A 74 10.66 13.65 -13.28
N GLU A 75 11.26 13.68 -14.46
CA GLU A 75 12.65 14.04 -14.66
C GLU A 75 12.82 15.44 -14.05
N LEU A 76 13.10 15.49 -12.74
CA LEU A 76 13.49 16.69 -12.04
C LEU A 76 14.93 16.92 -12.50
N ASN A 77 15.04 17.50 -13.70
CA ASN A 77 16.27 17.99 -14.30
C ASN A 77 17.38 16.94 -14.52
N LYS A 78 17.04 15.68 -14.82
CA LYS A 78 18.02 14.60 -15.10
C LYS A 78 19.02 14.35 -13.95
N VAL A 79 18.67 14.67 -12.70
CA VAL A 79 19.53 14.38 -11.55
C VAL A 79 19.23 12.98 -11.04
N ASN A 80 20.24 12.12 -10.90
CA ASN A 80 20.09 10.79 -10.33
C ASN A 80 19.88 10.91 -8.80
N LEU A 81 18.65 10.65 -8.34
CA LEU A 81 18.22 10.81 -6.95
C LEU A 81 18.04 9.45 -6.27
N ASN A 82 19.02 8.54 -6.42
CA ASN A 82 18.94 7.18 -5.91
C ASN A 82 19.15 7.06 -4.38
N LEU A 83 19.51 8.16 -3.70
CA LEU A 83 19.69 8.22 -2.24
C LEU A 83 18.80 9.31 -1.63
N LYS A 84 18.25 9.04 -0.43
CA LYS A 84 17.43 9.99 0.33
C LYS A 84 18.12 11.35 0.51
N GLU A 85 19.41 11.33 0.81
CA GLU A 85 20.23 12.54 0.99
C GLU A 85 20.38 13.36 -0.31
N ALA A 86 20.42 12.70 -1.47
CA ALA A 86 20.47 13.39 -2.76
C ALA A 86 19.14 14.11 -3.05
N CYS A 87 18.00 13.50 -2.70
CA CYS A 87 16.69 14.15 -2.74
C CYS A 87 16.64 15.36 -1.82
N ASP A 88 17.05 15.19 -0.56
CA ASP A 88 16.97 16.25 0.45
C ASP A 88 17.81 17.47 0.02
N ASN A 89 19.06 17.24 -0.40
CA ASN A 89 19.94 18.30 -0.89
C ASN A 89 19.41 18.97 -2.16
N HIS A 90 18.83 18.20 -3.10
CA HIS A 90 18.26 18.75 -4.32
C HIS A 90 17.04 19.63 -4.03
N LEU A 91 16.14 19.17 -3.17
CA LEU A 91 14.95 19.92 -2.77
C LEU A 91 15.34 21.22 -2.05
N SER A 92 16.24 21.14 -1.07
CA SER A 92 16.74 22.32 -0.37
C SER A 92 17.31 23.34 -1.36
N ARG A 93 18.18 22.91 -2.27
CA ARG A 93 18.77 23.80 -3.28
C ARG A 93 17.70 24.41 -4.18
N PHE A 94 16.80 23.58 -4.70
CA PHE A 94 15.71 24.02 -5.57
C PHE A 94 14.87 25.10 -4.91
N PHE A 95 14.44 24.94 -3.66
CA PHE A 95 13.62 25.94 -2.99
C PHE A 95 14.40 27.21 -2.61
N THR A 96 15.68 27.09 -2.25
CA THR A 96 16.53 28.27 -1.93
C THR A 96 16.88 29.12 -3.15
N GLU A 97 16.99 28.51 -4.35
CA GLU A 97 17.34 29.21 -5.59
C GLU A 97 16.15 30.00 -6.18
N LYS A 98 14.91 29.74 -5.74
CA LYS A 98 13.72 30.37 -6.33
C LYS A 98 13.38 31.69 -5.65
N SER A 99 13.04 32.68 -6.47
CA SER A 99 12.56 33.98 -6.00
C SER A 99 11.11 33.91 -5.52
N TRP A 100 10.71 34.87 -4.68
CA TRP A 100 9.31 35.04 -4.26
C TRP A 100 8.32 35.02 -5.44
N LYS A 101 8.70 35.66 -6.54
CA LYS A 101 7.90 35.75 -7.77
C LYS A 101 7.58 34.38 -8.39
N PHE A 102 8.52 33.44 -8.33
CA PHE A 102 8.30 32.08 -8.82
C PHE A 102 7.13 31.40 -8.08
N TYR A 103 7.06 31.57 -6.76
CA TYR A 103 5.99 31.00 -5.95
C TYR A 103 4.65 31.70 -6.18
N THR A 104 4.64 33.03 -6.26
CA THR A 104 3.40 33.78 -6.52
C THR A 104 2.82 33.44 -7.88
N ASP A 105 3.66 33.43 -8.93
CA ASP A 105 3.22 33.12 -10.29
C ASP A 105 2.77 31.64 -10.38
N GLY A 106 3.45 30.73 -9.66
CA GLY A 106 3.05 29.34 -9.52
C GLY A 106 1.68 29.17 -8.86
N ILE A 107 1.44 29.83 -7.72
CA ILE A 107 0.17 29.75 -6.98
C ILE A 107 -0.99 30.33 -7.80
N MET A 108 -0.77 31.47 -8.46
CA MET A 108 -1.81 32.12 -9.27
C MET A 108 -2.21 31.31 -10.51
N THR A 109 -1.33 30.43 -11.00
CA THR A 109 -1.62 29.54 -12.14
C THR A 109 -2.21 28.19 -11.73
N LEU A 110 -2.30 27.88 -10.42
CA LEU A 110 -2.89 26.63 -9.95
C LEU A 110 -4.36 26.49 -10.38
N PRO A 111 -5.25 27.48 -10.24
CA PRO A 111 -6.67 27.31 -10.61
C PRO A 111 -6.85 26.80 -12.05
N GLU A 112 -6.10 27.35 -13.01
CA GLU A 112 -6.13 26.94 -14.42
C GLU A 112 -5.62 25.51 -14.62
N LYS A 113 -4.51 25.15 -13.96
CA LYS A 113 -3.93 23.80 -14.04
C LYS A 113 -4.83 22.73 -13.43
N TRP A 114 -5.52 23.06 -12.34
CA TRP A 114 -6.44 22.14 -11.69
C TRP A 114 -7.74 21.95 -12.49
N LEU A 115 -8.20 23.00 -13.19
CA LEU A 115 -9.32 22.92 -14.13
C LEU A 115 -8.95 22.10 -15.38
N SER A 116 -7.77 22.30 -15.96
CA SER A 116 -7.33 21.54 -17.14
C SER A 116 -7.19 20.05 -16.85
N THR A 117 -6.72 19.70 -15.65
CA THR A 117 -6.57 18.30 -15.21
C THR A 117 -7.95 17.62 -15.06
N LYS A 118 -8.98 18.31 -14.55
CA LYS A 118 -10.34 17.75 -14.46
C LYS A 118 -10.97 17.46 -15.82
N MET A 119 -10.68 18.28 -16.84
CA MET A 119 -11.20 18.09 -18.20
C MET A 119 -10.51 16.95 -18.96
N ALA A 120 -9.35 16.48 -18.53
CA ALA A 120 -8.64 15.35 -19.15
C ALA A 120 -9.19 13.96 -18.73
N TYR A 121 -10.11 13.92 -17.77
CA TYR A 121 -10.68 12.68 -17.20
C TYR A 121 -12.20 12.56 -17.38
N ILE A 122 -12.82 13.41 -18.20
CA ILE A 122 -14.20 13.32 -18.68
C ILE A 122 -14.16 13.00 -20.17
#